data_AF-A0A4Y2SBX8-F1
#
_entry.id   AF-A0A4Y2SBX8-F1
#
_cell.length_a   1.000
_cell.length_b   1.000
_cell.length_c   1.000
_cell.angle_alpha   90.00
_cell.angle_beta   90.00
_cell.angle_gamma   90.00
#
_symmetry.space_group_name_H-M   'P 1'
#
loop_
_entity.id
_entity.type
_entity.pdbx_description
1 polymer ?
#
loop_
_entity_poly.entity_id
_entity_poly.type
_entity_poly.pdbx_seq_one_letter_code
_entity_poly.pdbx_strand_id
1 'polypeptide(L)'
;MTWNFTESGHGKGPADGIRGTVKQTADEIVACGSDINNAKTLFQCLSAANLKVQFLKLSEADINITHDLKPKGKMILSIPNLMKLHQLTWNKFENVQLQLHYLSCFTCEKCLHYSSEPSFVELSPRFKNTNDCTDSQASIPDLKSEPIIIGAWVAVVYDENWFPGLIEKINDDNLKINFMLRNGSRFYWPNIPDIQEAPKNGILCLIKSPPSPITSRYFITDNL
;
A
#
# COMPACT_ATOMS: atom_id res chain seq x y z
N MET A 1 -10.50 9.79 -5.97
CA MET A 1 -10.23 10.22 -4.58
C MET A 1 -8.92 10.99 -4.55
N THR A 2 -8.86 12.06 -3.78
CA THR A 2 -7.69 12.96 -3.73
C THR A 2 -7.33 13.23 -2.28
N TRP A 3 -6.07 13.01 -1.94
CA TRP A 3 -5.47 13.40 -0.66
C TRP A 3 -4.51 14.55 -0.89
N ASN A 4 -4.55 15.57 -0.03
CA ASN A 4 -3.71 16.76 -0.14
C ASN A 4 -2.94 16.98 1.16
N PHE A 5 -1.71 17.48 1.03
CA PHE A 5 -0.81 17.78 2.13
C PHE A 5 -0.40 19.26 2.04
N THR A 6 -0.61 20.00 3.13
CA THR A 6 -0.34 21.45 3.22
C THR A 6 1.13 21.73 3.49
N GLU A 7 1.84 20.80 4.13
CA GLU A 7 3.30 20.82 4.30
C GLU A 7 3.85 19.48 3.81
N SER A 8 4.85 19.51 2.93
CA SER A 8 5.50 18.31 2.42
C SER A 8 6.03 17.48 3.61
N GLY A 9 5.56 16.24 3.75
CA GLY A 9 6.11 15.29 4.73
C GLY A 9 5.73 15.43 6.20
N HIS A 10 5.02 16.48 6.61
CA HIS A 10 4.57 16.61 8.00
C HIS A 10 3.21 15.94 8.27
N GLY A 11 2.61 15.33 7.24
CA GLY A 11 1.29 14.69 7.34
C GLY A 11 0.15 15.67 7.61
N LYS A 12 0.46 16.97 7.67
CA LYS A 12 -0.55 18.01 7.82
C LYS A 12 -1.28 18.23 6.51
N GLY A 13 -2.59 18.30 6.57
CA GLY A 13 -3.44 18.47 5.41
C GLY A 13 -4.75 19.14 5.75
N PRO A 14 -5.70 19.19 4.78
CA PRO A 14 -7.03 19.75 5.00
C PRO A 14 -7.77 19.14 6.21
N ALA A 15 -7.43 17.89 6.57
CA ALA A 15 -7.95 17.22 7.75
C ALA A 15 -7.63 17.94 9.07
N ASP A 16 -6.48 18.62 9.17
CA ASP A 16 -6.12 19.40 10.36
C ASP A 16 -6.95 20.67 10.48
N GLY A 17 -7.30 21.28 9.35
CA GLY A 17 -8.24 22.40 9.30
C GLY A 17 -9.62 21.98 9.83
N ILE A 18 -10.13 20.85 9.37
CA ILE A 18 -11.39 20.26 9.86
C ILE A 18 -11.28 19.98 11.36
N ARG A 19 -10.19 19.35 11.82
CA ARG A 19 -9.94 19.11 13.25
C ARG A 19 -9.96 20.42 14.05
N GLY A 20 -9.31 21.47 13.55
CA GLY A 20 -9.27 22.79 14.17
C GLY A 20 -10.65 23.40 14.33
N THR A 21 -11.44 23.44 13.25
CA THR A 21 -12.82 23.94 13.28
C THR A 21 -13.68 23.14 14.25
N VAL A 22 -13.64 21.80 14.18
CA VAL A 22 -14.43 20.92 15.06
C VAL A 22 -14.08 21.15 16.52
N LYS A 23 -12.78 21.25 16.84
CA LYS A 23 -12.30 21.48 18.20
C LYS A 23 -12.77 22.86 18.70
N GLN A 24 -12.55 23.91 17.92
CA GLN A 24 -12.92 25.25 18.30
C GLN A 24 -14.43 25.38 18.55
N THR A 25 -15.26 24.79 17.68
CA THR A 25 -16.71 24.78 17.88
C THR A 25 -17.12 24.02 19.14
N ALA A 26 -16.48 22.88 19.44
CA ALA A 26 -16.74 22.17 20.69
C ALA A 26 -16.34 23.01 21.93
N ASP A 27 -15.19 23.67 21.89
CA ASP A 27 -14.70 24.56 22.94
C ASP A 27 -15.68 25.75 23.16
N GLU A 28 -16.21 26.33 22.08
CA GLU A 28 -17.22 27.41 22.13
C GLU A 28 -18.54 26.95 22.75
N ILE A 29 -19.02 25.74 22.41
CA ILE A 29 -20.24 25.16 22.98
C ILE A 29 -20.08 24.95 24.50
N VAL A 30 -18.91 24.48 24.93
CA VAL A 30 -18.60 24.33 26.36
C VAL A 30 -18.49 25.69 27.06
N ALA A 31 -17.83 26.66 26.43
CA ALA A 31 -17.73 28.02 26.96
C ALA A 31 -19.10 28.70 27.11
N CYS A 32 -20.08 28.35 26.27
CA CYS A 32 -21.47 28.80 26.38
C CYS A 32 -22.27 28.09 27.50
N GLY A 33 -21.64 27.22 28.31
CA GLY A 33 -22.26 26.58 29.47
C GLY A 33 -22.90 25.22 29.20
N SER A 34 -22.67 24.63 28.03
CA SER A 34 -23.08 23.24 27.74
C SER A 34 -22.00 22.25 28.19
N ASP A 35 -22.39 21.04 28.58
CA ASP A 35 -21.45 19.98 28.96
C ASP A 35 -21.34 18.90 27.87
N ILE A 36 -20.12 18.50 27.53
CA ILE A 36 -19.82 17.46 26.54
C ILE A 36 -19.05 16.33 27.21
N ASN A 37 -19.80 15.44 27.84
CA ASN A 37 -19.26 14.36 28.68
C ASN A 37 -19.03 13.02 27.94
N ASN A 38 -19.51 12.88 26.70
CA ASN A 38 -19.32 11.65 25.92
C ASN A 38 -19.44 11.90 24.41
N ALA A 39 -19.05 10.90 23.62
CA ALA A 39 -19.05 10.97 22.15
C ALA A 39 -20.45 11.17 21.53
N LYS A 40 -21.51 10.68 22.18
CA LYS A 40 -22.89 10.87 21.70
C LYS A 40 -23.31 12.33 21.84
N THR A 41 -23.05 12.94 23.00
CA THR A 41 -23.32 14.36 23.25
C THR A 41 -22.53 15.24 22.29
N LEU A 42 -21.23 14.93 22.09
CA LEU A 42 -20.37 15.62 21.13
C LEU A 42 -20.95 15.59 19.72
N PHE A 43 -21.35 14.40 19.24
CA PHE A 43 -21.95 14.23 17.92
C PHE A 43 -23.24 15.06 17.74
N GLN A 44 -24.12 15.07 18.75
CA GLN A 44 -25.37 15.82 18.70
C GLN A 44 -25.12 17.33 18.66
N CYS A 45 -24.24 17.83 19.52
CA CYS A 45 -23.87 19.24 19.59
C CYS A 45 -23.23 19.72 18.27
N LEU A 46 -22.26 18.97 17.73
CA LEU A 46 -21.58 19.33 16.48
C LEU A 46 -22.47 19.18 15.24
N SER A 47 -23.40 18.23 15.23
CA SER A 47 -24.37 18.08 14.14
C SER A 47 -25.41 19.19 14.13
N ALA A 48 -25.71 19.78 15.29
CA ALA A 48 -26.57 20.95 15.41
C ALA A 48 -25.82 22.26 15.12
N ALA A 49 -24.49 22.28 15.28
CA ALA A 49 -23.66 23.38 14.82
C ALA A 49 -23.69 23.41 13.28
N ASN A 50 -24.07 24.54 12.69
CA ASN A 50 -24.22 24.74 11.25
C ASN A 50 -22.87 24.73 10.50
N LEU A 51 -22.15 23.62 10.59
CA LEU A 51 -20.84 23.40 10.01
C LEU A 51 -21.00 22.78 8.62
N LYS A 52 -20.10 23.14 7.70
CA LYS A 52 -19.95 22.46 6.40
C LYS A 52 -19.15 21.16 6.53
N VAL A 53 -19.39 20.41 7.61
CA VAL A 53 -18.69 19.16 7.94
C VAL A 53 -19.74 18.10 8.24
N GLN A 54 -19.64 16.96 7.56
CA GLN A 54 -20.51 15.82 7.82
C GLN A 54 -19.90 14.94 8.91
N PHE A 55 -20.66 14.68 9.97
CA PHE A 55 -20.26 13.78 11.03
C PHE A 55 -20.88 12.39 10.81
N LEU A 56 -20.09 11.34 11.01
CA LEU A 56 -20.54 9.95 10.95
C LEU A 56 -20.32 9.31 12.32
N LYS A 57 -21.34 8.63 12.84
CA LYS A 57 -21.25 7.85 14.07
C LYS A 57 -21.01 6.40 13.70
N LEU A 58 -19.90 5.84 14.18
CA LEU A 58 -19.56 4.42 13.99
C LEU A 58 -20.02 3.60 15.19
N SER A 59 -20.65 2.47 14.92
CA SER A 59 -20.98 1.45 15.92
C SER A 59 -19.83 0.46 16.08
N GLU A 60 -19.86 -0.36 17.15
CA GLU A 60 -18.90 -1.46 17.32
C GLU A 60 -18.96 -2.47 16.16
N ALA A 61 -20.15 -2.70 15.59
CA ALA A 61 -20.31 -3.55 14.42
C ALA A 61 -19.53 -3.00 13.21
N ASP A 62 -19.57 -1.67 12.98
CA ASP A 62 -18.85 -1.02 11.87
C ASP A 62 -17.32 -1.13 12.04
N ILE A 63 -16.84 -1.07 13.28
CA ILE A 63 -15.41 -1.18 13.62
C ILE A 63 -14.91 -2.62 13.39
N ASN A 64 -15.71 -3.61 13.79
CA ASN A 64 -15.33 -5.02 13.63
C ASN A 64 -15.19 -5.40 12.14
N ILE A 65 -16.10 -4.91 11.28
CA ILE A 65 -16.01 -5.10 9.83
C ILE A 65 -14.67 -4.56 9.29
N THR A 66 -14.20 -3.40 9.78
CA THR A 66 -12.96 -2.78 9.29
C THR A 66 -11.69 -3.42 9.83
N HIS A 67 -11.73 -4.02 11.03
CA HIS A 67 -10.58 -4.75 11.58
C HIS A 67 -10.19 -5.96 10.72
N ASP A 68 -11.18 -6.65 10.15
CA ASP A 68 -10.94 -7.79 9.26
C ASP A 68 -10.50 -7.39 7.84
N LEU A 69 -10.69 -6.12 7.45
CA LEU A 69 -10.21 -5.57 6.19
C LEU A 69 -8.75 -5.09 6.24
N LYS A 70 -8.16 -4.98 7.44
CA LYS A 70 -6.73 -4.65 7.54
C LYS A 70 -5.90 -5.79 6.95
N PRO A 71 -4.95 -5.50 6.05
CA PRO A 71 -4.10 -6.54 5.49
C PRO A 71 -3.19 -7.11 6.59
N LYS A 72 -3.61 -8.21 7.22
CA LYS A 72 -2.85 -8.94 8.23
C LYS A 72 -1.57 -9.50 7.58
N GLY A 73 -0.42 -9.27 8.20
CA GLY A 73 0.87 -9.82 7.75
C GLY A 73 1.47 -9.19 6.47
N LYS A 74 0.93 -8.07 5.96
CA LYS A 74 1.56 -7.35 4.84
C LYS A 74 2.31 -6.12 5.31
N MET A 75 3.60 -6.06 4.97
CA MET A 75 4.37 -4.82 5.07
C MET A 75 3.77 -3.80 4.10
N ILE A 76 3.24 -2.69 4.64
CA ILE A 76 2.80 -1.56 3.82
C ILE A 76 4.06 -0.91 3.27
N LEU A 77 4.25 -0.97 1.96
CA LEU A 77 5.38 -0.35 1.30
C LEU A 77 5.32 1.17 1.53
N SER A 78 6.44 1.74 1.95
CA SER A 78 6.57 3.19 2.05
C SER A 78 6.61 3.77 0.64
N ILE A 79 5.81 4.81 0.39
CA ILE A 79 5.86 5.54 -0.86
C ILE A 79 7.16 6.36 -0.88
N PRO A 80 8.04 6.19 -1.87
CA PRO A 80 9.30 6.94 -1.94
C PRO A 80 9.01 8.44 -2.05
N ASN A 81 9.89 9.25 -1.46
CA ASN A 81 9.77 10.72 -1.48
C ASN A 81 8.44 11.27 -0.92
N LEU A 82 7.79 10.54 0.00
CA LEU A 82 6.58 11.01 0.69
C LEU A 82 6.76 12.42 1.29
N MET A 83 7.98 12.74 1.73
CA MET A 83 8.34 14.05 2.28
C MET A 83 8.28 15.21 1.29
N LYS A 84 8.19 14.96 -0.02
CA LYS A 84 8.05 15.98 -1.07
C LYS A 84 6.64 16.02 -1.66
N LEU A 85 5.79 15.09 -1.26
CA LEU A 85 4.46 14.89 -1.83
C LEU A 85 3.48 15.95 -1.31
N HIS A 86 2.72 16.55 -2.20
CA HIS A 86 1.68 17.52 -1.86
C HIS A 86 0.28 17.04 -2.21
N GLN A 87 0.15 16.13 -3.18
CA GLN A 87 -1.14 15.58 -3.57
C GLN A 87 -1.00 14.14 -4.07
N LEU A 88 -1.95 13.29 -3.68
CA LEU A 88 -2.07 11.91 -4.10
C LEU A 88 -3.47 11.70 -4.70
N THR A 89 -3.53 11.27 -5.95
CA THR A 89 -4.79 11.02 -6.65
C THR A 89 -4.93 9.55 -7.00
N TRP A 90 -6.14 9.04 -6.82
CA TRP A 90 -6.53 7.70 -7.22
C TRP A 90 -7.83 7.77 -8.02
N ASN A 91 -7.87 7.10 -9.16
CA ASN A 91 -9.05 7.03 -10.01
C ASN A 91 -9.58 5.59 -10.06
N LYS A 92 -10.90 5.43 -9.98
CA LYS A 92 -11.56 4.13 -10.13
C LYS A 92 -11.34 3.53 -11.53
N PHE A 93 -11.22 4.37 -12.56
CA PHE A 93 -10.97 3.92 -13.93
C PHE A 93 -9.52 3.43 -14.13
N GLU A 94 -8.56 4.05 -13.44
CA GLU A 94 -7.14 3.66 -13.41
C GLU A 94 -6.82 3.01 -12.04
N ASN A 95 -7.59 2.00 -11.65
CA ASN A 95 -7.59 1.46 -10.28
C ASN A 95 -6.28 0.76 -9.86
N VAL A 96 -5.39 0.49 -10.81
CA VAL A 96 -4.08 -0.14 -10.60
C VAL A 96 -2.98 0.87 -10.31
N GLN A 97 -3.23 2.17 -10.33
CA GLN A 97 -2.19 3.18 -10.14
C GLN A 97 -2.60 4.27 -9.16
N LEU A 98 -1.68 4.62 -8.26
CA LEU A 98 -1.70 5.87 -7.51
C LEU A 98 -0.83 6.88 -8.21
N GLN A 99 -1.35 8.09 -8.41
CA GLN A 99 -0.61 9.20 -8.98
C GLN A 99 -0.11 10.09 -7.85
N LEU A 100 1.18 10.42 -7.91
CA LEU A 100 1.91 11.20 -6.93
C LEU A 100 2.29 12.55 -7.53
N HIS A 101 1.83 13.62 -6.90
CA HIS A 101 2.07 14.99 -7.33
C HIS A 101 2.89 15.74 -6.29
N TYR A 102 4.04 16.25 -6.72
CA TYR A 102 4.92 17.10 -5.91
C TYR A 102 4.44 18.55 -5.81
N LEU A 103 3.37 18.91 -6.53
CA LEU A 103 2.66 20.17 -6.43
C LEU A 103 1.15 19.90 -6.50
N SER A 104 0.33 20.60 -5.71
CA SER A 104 -1.12 20.41 -5.73
C SER A 104 -1.77 21.13 -6.92
N CYS A 105 -2.67 20.44 -7.63
CA CYS A 105 -3.57 21.05 -8.61
C CYS A 105 -5.02 20.73 -8.25
N PHE A 106 -5.89 21.72 -8.27
CA PHE A 106 -7.32 21.56 -7.97
C PHE A 106 -8.22 21.79 -9.19
N THR A 107 -7.62 22.10 -10.34
CA THR A 107 -8.34 22.53 -11.55
C THR A 107 -8.27 21.50 -12.66
N CYS A 108 -7.25 20.65 -12.68
CA CYS A 108 -6.99 19.72 -13.78
C CYS A 108 -6.95 18.27 -13.28
N GLU A 109 -7.50 17.35 -14.05
CA GLU A 109 -7.34 15.91 -13.81
C GLU A 109 -5.96 15.40 -14.27
N LYS A 110 -5.44 15.92 -15.39
CA LYS A 110 -4.05 15.77 -15.84
C LYS A 110 -3.44 17.16 -15.91
N CYS A 111 -2.54 17.48 -14.98
CA CYS A 111 -2.05 18.84 -14.84
C CYS A 111 -0.94 19.16 -15.84
N LEU A 112 -1.17 20.17 -16.70
CA LEU A 112 -0.15 20.73 -17.59
C LEU A 112 0.53 21.98 -16.99
N HIS A 113 0.02 22.52 -15.88
CA HIS A 113 0.48 23.80 -15.31
C HIS A 113 1.90 23.75 -14.75
N TYR A 114 2.39 22.58 -14.36
CA TYR A 114 3.65 22.47 -13.62
C TYR A 114 4.78 21.78 -14.39
N SER A 115 4.57 21.38 -15.65
CA SER A 115 5.55 20.68 -16.52
C SER A 115 6.26 19.46 -15.90
N SER A 116 5.84 19.03 -14.71
CA SER A 116 6.36 17.88 -13.99
C SER A 116 5.46 16.69 -14.29
N GLU A 117 6.02 15.63 -14.87
CA GLU A 117 5.30 14.38 -14.99
C GLU A 117 5.02 13.82 -13.58
N PRO A 118 3.77 13.45 -13.28
CA PRO A 118 3.45 12.80 -12.00
C PRO A 118 4.20 11.49 -11.88
N SER A 119 4.67 11.16 -10.67
CA SER A 119 5.21 9.82 -10.39
C SER A 119 4.05 8.85 -10.14
N PHE A 120 4.24 7.57 -10.44
CA PHE A 120 3.20 6.56 -10.29
C PHE A 120 3.66 5.45 -9.34
N VAL A 121 2.72 4.91 -8.58
CA VAL A 121 2.88 3.69 -7.81
C VAL A 121 1.83 2.70 -8.28
N GLU A 122 2.28 1.54 -8.77
CA GLU A 122 1.36 0.47 -9.11
C GLU A 122 0.80 -0.17 -7.84
N LEU A 123 -0.53 -0.16 -7.76
CA LEU A 123 -1.29 -0.92 -6.79
C LEU A 123 -1.36 -2.36 -7.28
N SER A 124 -0.80 -3.29 -6.50
CA SER A 124 -1.03 -4.72 -6.73
C SER A 124 -2.55 -4.98 -6.82
N PRO A 125 -3.05 -5.72 -7.82
CA PRO A 125 -4.48 -5.90 -8.01
C PRO A 125 -5.07 -6.67 -6.83
N ARG A 126 -5.71 -5.95 -5.92
CA ARG A 126 -6.57 -6.55 -4.90
C ARG A 126 -7.77 -5.65 -4.70
N PHE A 127 -8.80 -5.81 -5.53
CA PHE A 127 -10.21 -5.70 -5.16
C PHE A 127 -11.08 -6.30 -6.29
N LYS A 128 -11.41 -7.60 -6.21
CA LYS A 128 -12.69 -8.07 -6.75
C LYS A 128 -13.70 -7.82 -5.64
N ASN A 129 -14.46 -6.73 -5.74
CA ASN A 129 -15.63 -6.54 -4.89
C ASN A 129 -16.66 -7.60 -5.24
N THR A 130 -16.87 -8.56 -4.34
CA THR A 130 -18.06 -9.38 -4.29
C THR A 130 -19.23 -8.50 -3.89
N ASN A 131 -20.12 -8.20 -4.83
CA ASN A 131 -21.54 -7.97 -4.64
C ASN A 131 -22.17 -7.85 -6.04
N ASP A 132 -22.39 -8.99 -6.68
CA ASP A 132 -23.63 -9.19 -7.43
C ASP A 132 -23.88 -10.70 -7.57
N CYS A 133 -25.02 -11.15 -7.04
CA CYS A 133 -25.53 -12.48 -7.29
C CYS A 133 -26.18 -12.47 -8.67
N THR A 134 -25.52 -13.02 -9.68
CA THR A 134 -26.19 -13.78 -10.73
C THR A 134 -25.22 -14.82 -11.28
N ASP A 135 -25.70 -16.06 -11.31
CA ASP A 135 -25.01 -17.23 -11.86
C ASP A 135 -24.39 -16.92 -13.22
N SER A 136 -23.06 -16.98 -13.27
CA SER A 136 -22.30 -17.24 -14.48
C SER A 136 -20.91 -17.70 -14.08
N GLN A 137 -20.62 -18.96 -14.40
CA GLN A 137 -19.32 -19.61 -14.21
C GLN A 137 -18.18 -18.69 -14.67
N ALA A 138 -17.27 -18.33 -13.77
CA ALA A 138 -16.09 -17.54 -14.10
C ALA A 138 -14.86 -18.05 -13.35
N SER A 139 -13.91 -18.51 -14.16
CA SER A 139 -12.71 -19.26 -13.83
C SER A 139 -11.69 -18.50 -12.97
N ILE A 140 -10.90 -19.30 -12.25
CA ILE A 140 -9.67 -18.96 -11.53
C ILE A 140 -8.76 -18.08 -12.42
N PRO A 141 -8.15 -16.98 -11.91
CA PRO A 141 -7.26 -16.14 -12.71
C PRO A 141 -5.99 -16.90 -13.10
N ASP A 142 -5.72 -16.90 -14.39
CA ASP A 142 -4.67 -17.64 -15.08
C ASP A 142 -3.27 -17.13 -14.69
N LEU A 143 -2.49 -17.98 -14.02
CA LEU A 143 -1.03 -17.88 -13.99
C LEU A 143 -0.50 -18.42 -15.34
N LYS A 144 -0.45 -17.56 -16.36
CA LYS A 144 0.23 -17.83 -17.64
C LYS A 144 0.86 -16.51 -18.11
N SER A 145 2.12 -16.43 -18.53
CA SER A 145 3.06 -17.47 -18.96
C SER A 145 4.45 -16.84 -19.15
N GLU A 146 5.27 -16.78 -18.11
CA GLU A 146 6.72 -16.74 -18.31
C GLU A 146 7.28 -18.10 -17.87
N PRO A 147 8.04 -18.79 -18.73
CA PRO A 147 8.55 -20.11 -18.40
C PRO A 147 9.54 -20.01 -17.25
N ILE A 148 9.31 -20.78 -16.19
CA ILE A 148 10.30 -20.97 -15.13
C ILE A 148 11.45 -21.78 -15.75
N ILE A 149 12.62 -21.16 -15.88
CA ILE A 149 13.82 -21.77 -16.47
C ILE A 149 14.96 -21.80 -15.45
N ILE A 150 15.88 -22.75 -15.63
CA ILE A 150 17.11 -22.82 -14.84
C ILE A 150 17.92 -21.53 -15.07
N GLY A 151 18.47 -20.97 -13.99
CA GLY A 151 19.18 -19.69 -14.00
C GLY A 151 18.27 -18.46 -13.90
N ALA A 152 16.95 -18.62 -13.87
CA ALA A 152 16.06 -17.52 -13.55
C ALA A 152 16.11 -17.17 -12.06
N TRP A 153 15.86 -15.90 -11.75
CA TRP A 153 15.74 -15.40 -10.39
C TRP A 153 14.28 -15.47 -9.94
N VAL A 154 14.08 -15.92 -8.71
CA VAL A 154 12.76 -16.03 -8.08
C VAL A 154 12.78 -15.41 -6.70
N ALA A 155 11.63 -14.89 -6.27
CA ALA A 155 11.39 -14.54 -4.89
C ALA A 155 10.54 -15.63 -4.24
N VAL A 156 10.99 -16.12 -3.08
CA VAL A 156 10.27 -17.13 -2.30
C VAL A 156 10.01 -16.58 -0.91
N VAL A 157 8.80 -16.79 -0.39
CA VAL A 157 8.42 -16.36 0.96
C VAL A 157 8.64 -17.50 1.94
N TYR A 158 9.40 -17.24 3.00
CA TYR A 158 9.66 -18.14 4.11
C TYR A 158 9.57 -17.36 5.44
N ASP A 159 8.79 -17.87 6.41
CA ASP A 159 8.57 -17.24 7.72
C ASP A 159 8.39 -15.71 7.63
N GLU A 160 7.41 -15.31 6.80
CA GLU A 160 6.99 -13.92 6.59
C GLU A 160 8.02 -13.01 5.89
N ASN A 161 9.19 -13.52 5.57
CA ASN A 161 10.24 -12.81 4.84
C ASN A 161 10.40 -13.39 3.44
N TRP A 162 10.67 -12.54 2.45
CA TRP A 162 11.01 -13.02 1.12
C TRP A 162 12.51 -12.99 0.88
N PHE A 163 12.99 -14.00 0.18
CA PHE A 163 14.39 -14.20 -0.17
C PHE A 163 14.52 -14.36 -1.69
N PRO A 164 15.42 -13.60 -2.33
CA PRO A 164 15.76 -13.83 -3.71
C PRO A 164 16.61 -15.09 -3.81
N GLY A 165 16.34 -15.90 -4.81
CA GLY A 165 17.10 -17.10 -5.09
C GLY A 165 17.24 -17.36 -6.58
N LEU A 166 18.32 -18.06 -6.92
CA LEU A 166 18.62 -18.50 -8.27
C LEU A 166 18.17 -19.95 -8.44
N ILE A 167 17.39 -20.25 -9.48
CA ILE A 167 16.97 -21.61 -9.77
C ILE A 167 18.16 -22.41 -10.31
N GLU A 168 18.59 -23.43 -9.58
CA GLU A 168 19.65 -24.33 -10.01
C GLU A 168 19.09 -25.56 -10.75
N LYS A 169 17.96 -26.10 -10.29
CA LYS A 169 17.30 -27.24 -10.91
C LYS A 169 15.78 -27.14 -10.84
N ILE A 170 15.13 -27.72 -11.84
CA ILE A 170 13.68 -27.85 -11.92
C ILE A 170 13.36 -29.33 -11.89
N ASN A 171 12.62 -29.77 -10.89
CA ASN A 171 11.99 -31.09 -10.83
C ASN A 171 10.49 -30.94 -11.16
N ASP A 172 9.75 -32.06 -11.17
CA ASP A 172 8.34 -32.09 -11.60
C ASP A 172 7.47 -31.10 -10.82
N ASP A 173 7.50 -31.13 -9.48
CA ASP A 173 6.71 -30.21 -8.65
C ASP A 173 7.54 -29.21 -7.84
N ASN A 174 8.85 -29.45 -7.73
CA ASN A 174 9.76 -28.69 -6.88
C ASN A 174 10.88 -28.01 -7.68
N LEU A 175 11.39 -26.91 -7.14
CA LEU A 175 12.52 -26.15 -7.63
C LEU A 175 13.64 -26.21 -6.60
N LYS A 176 14.85 -26.52 -7.04
CA LYS A 176 16.04 -26.38 -6.21
C LYS A 176 16.63 -24.99 -6.41
N ILE A 177 16.61 -24.19 -5.35
CA ILE A 177 16.90 -22.76 -5.41
C ILE A 177 18.06 -22.46 -4.45
N ASN A 178 19.03 -21.70 -4.93
CA ASN A 178 20.14 -21.19 -4.13
C ASN A 178 19.80 -19.76 -3.67
N PHE A 179 19.67 -19.55 -2.38
CA PHE A 179 19.15 -18.33 -1.78
C PHE A 179 20.26 -17.36 -1.37
N MET A 180 19.97 -16.06 -1.53
CA MET A 180 20.74 -15.01 -0.86
C MET A 180 20.14 -14.73 0.52
N LEU A 181 21.00 -14.53 1.50
CA LEU A 181 20.60 -14.12 2.83
C LEU A 181 20.48 -12.60 2.93
N ARG A 182 19.65 -12.15 3.87
CA ARG A 182 19.36 -10.73 4.09
C ARG A 182 20.19 -10.17 5.25
N ASN A 183 20.79 -8.99 5.04
CA ASN A 183 21.36 -8.15 6.08
C ASN A 183 20.77 -6.73 5.94
N GLY A 184 19.72 -6.44 6.71
CA GLY A 184 18.94 -5.21 6.57
C GLY A 184 18.25 -5.11 5.20
N SER A 185 18.58 -4.06 4.44
CA SER A 185 18.07 -3.83 3.08
C SER A 185 18.92 -4.49 1.98
N ARG A 186 20.02 -5.18 2.35
CA ARG A 186 20.99 -5.75 1.41
C ARG A 186 20.93 -7.27 1.43
N PHE A 187 21.30 -7.88 0.31
CA PHE A 187 21.41 -9.32 0.18
C PHE A 187 22.87 -9.73 0.00
N TYR A 188 23.22 -10.95 0.40
CA TYR A 188 24.56 -11.51 0.20
C TYR A 188 24.48 -13.01 0.00
N TRP A 189 25.44 -13.55 -0.74
CA TRP A 189 25.62 -15.00 -0.82
C TRP A 189 26.27 -15.50 0.47
N PRO A 190 25.68 -16.48 1.17
CA PRO A 190 26.32 -17.09 2.32
C PRO A 190 27.61 -17.82 1.89
N ASN A 191 28.57 -17.95 2.82
CA ASN A 191 29.84 -18.65 2.55
C ASN A 191 29.63 -20.13 2.18
N ILE A 192 28.57 -20.73 2.73
CA ILE A 192 28.06 -22.05 2.36
C ILE A 192 26.76 -21.79 1.58
N PRO A 193 26.64 -22.20 0.31
CA PRO A 193 25.44 -21.97 -0.49
C PRO A 193 24.18 -22.46 0.23
N ASP A 194 23.17 -21.61 0.32
CA ASP A 194 21.89 -21.95 0.95
C ASP A 194 20.94 -22.50 -0.11
N ILE A 195 21.07 -23.80 -0.38
CA ILE A 195 20.32 -24.46 -1.44
C ILE A 195 19.17 -25.25 -0.83
N GLN A 196 17.93 -24.87 -1.14
CA GLN A 196 16.73 -25.52 -0.62
C GLN A 196 15.76 -25.89 -1.75
N GLU A 197 14.87 -26.84 -1.47
CA GLU A 197 13.78 -27.21 -2.38
C GLU A 197 12.51 -26.45 -2.01
N ALA A 198 11.91 -25.76 -2.98
CA ALA A 198 10.65 -25.06 -2.83
C ALA A 198 9.64 -25.56 -3.88
N PRO A 199 8.36 -25.76 -3.51
CA PRO A 199 7.35 -26.16 -4.48
C PRO A 199 7.06 -25.00 -5.44
N LYS A 200 6.72 -25.31 -6.70
CA LYS A 200 6.44 -24.28 -7.73
C LYS A 200 5.33 -23.31 -7.33
N ASN A 201 4.37 -23.75 -6.52
CA ASN A 201 3.28 -22.92 -6.00
C ASN A 201 3.70 -21.99 -4.84
N GLY A 202 4.88 -22.20 -4.24
CA GLY A 202 5.45 -21.35 -3.20
C GLY A 202 6.26 -20.17 -3.73
N ILE A 203 6.42 -20.08 -5.06
CA ILE A 203 7.12 -18.98 -5.71
C ILE A 203 6.21 -17.76 -5.75
N LEU A 204 6.68 -16.65 -5.18
CA LEU A 204 5.95 -15.39 -5.16
C LEU A 204 5.91 -14.77 -6.55
N CYS A 205 7.07 -14.70 -7.21
CA CYS A 205 7.23 -14.16 -8.56
C CYS A 205 8.63 -14.46 -9.12
N LEU A 206 8.76 -14.28 -10.44
CA LEU A 206 10.05 -14.18 -11.12
C LEU A 206 10.61 -12.78 -10.96
N ILE A 207 11.89 -12.67 -10.61
CA ILE A 207 12.61 -11.40 -10.54
C ILE A 207 13.15 -11.12 -11.95
N LYS A 208 12.65 -10.05 -12.58
CA LYS A 208 12.95 -9.70 -13.99
C LYS A 208 14.41 -9.36 -14.23
N SER A 209 15.16 -8.99 -13.20
CA SER A 209 16.57 -8.60 -13.32
C SER A 209 17.36 -9.16 -12.14
N PRO A 210 18.59 -9.66 -12.38
CA PRO A 210 19.42 -10.20 -11.32
C PRO A 210 19.73 -9.11 -10.28
N PRO A 211 19.89 -9.46 -8.99
CA PRO A 211 20.35 -8.53 -7.97
C PRO A 211 21.65 -7.85 -8.40
N SER A 212 21.66 -6.51 -8.34
CA SER A 212 22.81 -5.69 -8.71
C SER A 212 23.82 -5.65 -7.56
N PRO A 213 25.13 -5.85 -7.83
CA PRO A 213 26.15 -5.76 -6.79
C PRO A 213 26.34 -4.30 -6.35
N ILE A 214 26.22 -4.05 -5.04
CA ILE A 214 26.65 -2.79 -4.41
C ILE A 214 28.15 -2.85 -4.08
N THR A 215 28.60 -4.02 -3.62
CA THR A 215 30.00 -4.33 -3.33
C THR A 215 30.29 -5.76 -3.78
N SER A 216 31.52 -6.24 -3.62
CA SER A 216 31.85 -7.65 -3.88
C SER A 216 31.08 -8.65 -3.01
N ARG A 217 30.49 -8.21 -1.88
CA ARG A 217 29.76 -9.07 -0.94
C ARG A 217 28.26 -8.81 -0.87
N TYR A 218 27.80 -7.62 -1.24
CA TYR A 218 26.42 -7.20 -1.04
C TYR A 218 25.75 -6.80 -2.35
N PHE A 219 24.48 -7.18 -2.46
CA PHE A 219 23.64 -7.00 -3.62
C PHE A 219 22.33 -6.31 -3.21
N ILE A 220 21.69 -5.67 -4.18
CA ILE A 220 20.35 -5.08 -4.06
C ILE A 220 19.48 -5.59 -5.20
N THR A 221 18.23 -5.87 -4.91
CA THR A 221 17.22 -6.18 -5.91
C THR A 221 16.48 -4.89 -6.26
N ASP A 222 16.28 -4.61 -7.54
CA ASP A 222 15.31 -3.60 -7.94
C ASP A 222 13.92 -4.04 -7.44
N ASN A 223 13.17 -3.13 -6.84
CA ASN A 223 11.97 -3.44 -6.06
C ASN A 223 11.00 -4.34 -6.85
N LEU A 224 10.62 -5.46 -6.21
CA LEU A 224 9.49 -6.32 -6.61
C LEU A 224 8.14 -5.66 -6.31
#